data_AF-A0A3P8NVP4-F1
#
_entry.id   AF-A0A3P8NVP4-F1
#
_cell.length_a   1.000
_cell.length_b   1.000
_cell.length_c   1.000
_cell.angle_alpha   90.00
_cell.angle_beta   90.00
_cell.angle_gamma   90.00
#
_symmetry.space_group_name_H-M   'P 1'
#
loop_
_entity.id
_entity.type
_entity.pdbx_description
1 polymer ?
#
loop_
_entity_poly.entity_id
_entity_poly.type
_entity_poly.pdbx_seq_one_letter_code
_entity_poly.pdbx_strand_id
1 'polypeptide(L)'
;MDRLMCIVLILSFHNLWKGLDAVEQGVLNFVVLADWGGLPFPPYYTAQEKAIAAEMDRLAQSEGVDFVLSLGDHFYFSGVKDVEDPRFKNTFEGVFSQPSLLDIQWYLTAGNHDHIGNISAQMAYSNISHRWNYPALYYDLQFTVPHTNVSVSILMIDTVVLCGNTNDQVQPVGPEDSTAAANQWNWISAKLASSSSSERMMGARMLSAGVGWSVIIPLVTSAVSLRPGSSFPVLSITQQEAWLSSK
;
A
#
# COMPACT_ATOMS: atom_id res chain seq x y z
N MET A 1 -20.07 60.45 -9.35
CA MET A 1 -19.94 59.15 -8.64
C MET A 1 -19.99 58.07 -9.70
N ASP A 2 -18.81 57.76 -10.19
CA ASP A 2 -18.58 57.62 -11.62
C ASP A 2 -18.42 56.16 -12.04
N ARG A 3 -18.79 55.87 -13.30
CA ARG A 3 -18.62 54.56 -13.94
C ARG A 3 -17.20 53.97 -13.76
N LEU A 4 -16.19 54.83 -13.57
CA LEU A 4 -14.82 54.41 -13.23
C LEU A 4 -14.72 53.69 -11.88
N MET A 5 -15.43 54.14 -10.84
CA MET A 5 -15.43 53.46 -9.53
C MET A 5 -16.05 52.07 -9.62
N CYS A 6 -17.14 51.90 -10.39
CA CYS A 6 -17.75 50.59 -10.60
C CYS A 6 -16.82 49.64 -11.36
N ILE A 7 -16.11 50.10 -12.38
CA ILE A 7 -15.17 49.27 -13.15
C ILE A 7 -13.97 48.85 -12.30
N VAL A 8 -13.42 49.77 -11.48
CA VAL A 8 -12.32 49.46 -10.56
C VAL A 8 -12.76 48.47 -9.48
N LEU A 9 -13.97 48.62 -8.91
CA LEU A 9 -14.53 47.65 -7.96
C LEU A 9 -14.73 46.28 -8.62
N ILE A 10 -15.31 46.21 -9.82
CA ILE A 10 -15.53 44.95 -10.54
C ILE A 10 -14.21 44.24 -10.86
N LEU A 11 -13.17 44.97 -11.28
CA LEU A 11 -11.84 44.39 -11.53
C LEU A 11 -11.15 43.95 -10.23
N SER A 12 -11.36 44.68 -9.14
CA SER A 12 -10.88 44.30 -7.80
C SER A 12 -11.55 43.01 -7.31
N PHE A 13 -12.86 42.85 -7.55
CA PHE A 13 -13.60 41.63 -7.21
C PHE A 13 -13.25 40.44 -8.10
N HIS A 14 -12.94 40.63 -9.40
CA HIS A 14 -12.47 39.55 -10.26
C HIS A 14 -11.06 39.06 -9.86
N ASN A 15 -10.17 39.96 -9.44
CA ASN A 15 -8.84 39.60 -8.95
C ASN A 15 -8.91 38.99 -7.53
N LEU A 16 -9.86 39.42 -6.69
CA LEU A 16 -10.11 38.81 -5.38
C LEU A 16 -10.75 37.42 -5.50
N TRP A 17 -11.61 37.20 -6.49
CA TRP A 17 -12.23 35.89 -6.77
C TRP A 17 -11.23 34.89 -7.37
N LYS A 18 -10.27 35.35 -8.17
CA LYS A 18 -9.14 34.52 -8.61
C LYS A 18 -8.13 34.21 -7.49
N GLY A 19 -8.14 34.98 -6.40
CA GLY A 19 -7.32 34.75 -5.20
C GLY A 19 -8.03 34.01 -4.07
N LEU A 20 -9.34 33.72 -4.21
CA LEU A 20 -9.93 32.53 -3.61
C LEU A 20 -9.63 31.37 -4.55
N ASP A 21 -8.34 31.07 -4.66
CA ASP A 21 -7.88 29.79 -5.17
C ASP A 21 -8.75 28.72 -4.53
N ALA A 22 -9.28 27.84 -5.37
CA ALA A 22 -9.96 26.63 -4.92
C ALA A 22 -9.13 26.08 -3.76
N VAL A 23 -9.74 25.98 -2.56
CA VAL A 23 -9.09 25.29 -1.45
C VAL A 23 -8.69 23.94 -2.02
N GLU A 24 -7.40 23.79 -2.29
CA GLU A 24 -6.85 22.59 -2.87
C GLU A 24 -7.20 21.50 -1.88
N GLN A 25 -8.17 20.65 -2.25
CA GLN A 25 -8.58 19.60 -1.35
C GLN A 25 -7.39 18.70 -1.22
N GLY A 26 -6.83 18.63 -0.02
CA GLY A 26 -5.80 17.67 0.32
C GLY A 26 -6.21 16.28 -0.08
N VAL A 27 -5.46 15.66 -0.96
CA VAL A 27 -5.60 14.25 -1.31
C VAL A 27 -4.32 13.54 -0.93
N LEU A 28 -4.46 12.33 -0.39
CA LEU A 28 -3.38 11.38 -0.19
C LEU A 28 -3.61 10.24 -1.18
N ASN A 29 -2.73 10.11 -2.17
CA ASN A 29 -2.79 9.10 -3.23
C ASN A 29 -1.76 8.02 -2.96
N PHE A 30 -2.18 6.76 -2.84
CA PHE A 30 -1.25 5.66 -2.64
C PHE A 30 -1.70 4.42 -3.41
N VAL A 31 -0.73 3.59 -3.78
CA VAL A 31 -0.98 2.30 -4.43
C VAL A 31 -0.98 1.20 -3.38
N VAL A 32 -1.90 0.26 -3.51
CA VAL A 32 -1.88 -1.00 -2.75
C VAL A 32 -1.53 -2.12 -3.71
N LEU A 33 -0.45 -2.84 -3.43
CA LEU A 33 0.06 -3.92 -4.27
C LEU A 33 0.37 -5.14 -3.42
N ALA A 34 0.02 -6.33 -3.90
CA ALA A 34 0.30 -7.61 -3.25
C ALA A 34 0.68 -8.65 -4.31
N ASP A 35 1.23 -9.79 -3.90
CA ASP A 35 1.34 -10.97 -4.75
C ASP A 35 2.13 -10.72 -6.05
N TRP A 36 3.13 -9.84 -5.97
CA TRP A 36 3.91 -9.37 -7.12
C TRP A 36 5.26 -10.07 -7.27
N GLY A 37 5.60 -11.01 -6.39
CA GLY A 37 6.96 -11.51 -6.19
C GLY A 37 7.59 -12.39 -7.26
N GLY A 38 7.20 -12.26 -8.53
CA GLY A 38 7.91 -12.82 -9.67
C GLY A 38 8.10 -14.35 -9.62
N LEU A 39 9.30 -14.79 -10.00
CA LEU A 39 9.67 -16.21 -10.09
C LEU A 39 10.96 -16.51 -9.30
N PRO A 40 11.14 -17.74 -8.78
CA PRO A 40 12.36 -18.11 -8.05
C PRO A 40 13.56 -18.42 -8.96
N PHE A 41 13.42 -18.34 -10.28
CA PHE A 41 14.45 -18.61 -11.26
C PHE A 41 14.53 -17.48 -12.31
N PRO A 42 15.67 -17.31 -12.99
CA PRO A 42 15.82 -16.30 -14.04
C PRO A 42 14.68 -16.38 -15.08
N PRO A 43 14.08 -15.24 -15.46
CA PRO A 43 14.56 -13.88 -15.22
C PRO A 43 14.12 -13.25 -13.88
N TYR A 44 13.54 -14.04 -12.96
CA TYR A 44 13.06 -13.66 -11.61
C TYR A 44 11.82 -12.76 -11.55
N TYR A 45 11.26 -12.40 -12.69
CA TYR A 45 10.03 -11.62 -12.81
C TYR A 45 9.08 -12.25 -13.81
N THR A 46 7.83 -11.78 -13.82
CA THR A 46 6.83 -12.15 -14.85
C THR A 46 6.53 -11.00 -15.81
N ALA A 47 5.86 -11.29 -16.93
CA ALA A 47 5.39 -10.25 -17.84
C ALA A 47 4.29 -9.38 -17.19
N GLN A 48 3.47 -9.98 -16.33
CA GLN A 48 2.39 -9.33 -15.58
C GLN A 48 2.97 -8.33 -14.57
N GLU A 49 3.99 -8.73 -13.82
CA GLU A 49 4.70 -7.86 -12.87
C GLU A 49 5.26 -6.60 -13.56
N LYS A 50 5.87 -6.76 -14.75
CA LYS A 50 6.33 -5.62 -15.56
C LYS A 50 5.19 -4.74 -16.07
N ALA A 51 4.06 -5.32 -16.44
CA ALA A 51 2.90 -4.55 -16.87
C ALA A 51 2.30 -3.73 -15.72
N ILE A 52 2.25 -4.30 -14.51
CA ILE A 52 1.84 -3.61 -13.29
C ILE A 52 2.80 -2.44 -13.00
N ALA A 53 4.11 -2.66 -13.06
CA ALA A 53 5.09 -1.59 -12.86
C ALA A 53 4.92 -0.43 -13.87
N ALA A 54 4.61 -0.75 -15.13
CA ALA A 54 4.32 0.26 -16.15
C ALA A 54 3.03 1.05 -15.86
N GLU A 55 1.99 0.40 -15.33
CA GLU A 55 0.76 1.09 -14.95
C GLU A 55 0.95 1.95 -13.70
N MET A 56 1.72 1.47 -12.71
CA MET A 56 2.12 2.27 -11.56
C MET A 56 2.88 3.52 -11.98
N ASP A 57 3.82 3.40 -12.92
CA ASP A 57 4.55 4.54 -13.48
C ASP A 57 3.60 5.53 -14.17
N ARG A 58 2.63 5.03 -14.94
CA ARG A 58 1.60 5.86 -15.56
C ARG A 58 0.78 6.63 -14.52
N LEU A 59 0.32 5.95 -13.46
CA LEU A 59 -0.45 6.55 -12.37
C LEU A 59 0.37 7.61 -11.62
N ALA A 60 1.63 7.31 -11.31
CA ALA A 60 2.54 8.26 -10.68
C ALA A 60 2.72 9.54 -11.51
N GLN A 61 2.80 9.43 -12.84
CA GLN A 61 2.91 10.58 -13.73
C GLN A 61 1.61 11.37 -13.89
N SER A 62 0.46 10.69 -13.95
CA SER A 62 -0.81 11.35 -14.27
C SER A 62 -1.57 11.86 -13.05
N GLU A 63 -1.51 11.15 -11.94
CA GLU A 63 -2.34 11.39 -10.75
C GLU A 63 -1.50 11.70 -9.50
N GLY A 64 -0.20 11.38 -9.53
CA GLY A 64 0.67 11.44 -8.36
C GLY A 64 0.43 10.27 -7.43
N VAL A 65 1.51 9.70 -6.91
CA VAL A 65 1.49 8.61 -5.93
C VAL A 65 2.46 8.99 -4.81
N ASP A 66 1.93 9.16 -3.59
CA ASP A 66 2.69 9.56 -2.41
C ASP A 66 3.50 8.39 -1.84
N PHE A 67 2.93 7.19 -1.83
CA PHE A 67 3.60 5.96 -1.37
C PHE A 67 2.92 4.70 -1.92
N VAL A 68 3.58 3.55 -1.71
CA VAL A 68 3.06 2.21 -1.99
C VAL A 68 2.92 1.42 -0.69
N LEU A 69 1.79 0.76 -0.50
CA LEU A 69 1.61 -0.30 0.49
C LEU A 69 1.79 -1.64 -0.20
N SER A 70 2.86 -2.36 0.17
CA SER A 70 3.12 -3.71 -0.31
C SER A 70 2.62 -4.73 0.70
N LEU A 71 1.61 -5.52 0.34
CA LEU A 71 0.85 -6.37 1.25
C LEU A 71 1.26 -7.85 1.21
N GLY A 72 2.53 -8.12 0.96
CA GLY A 72 3.11 -9.45 1.07
C GLY A 72 3.29 -10.20 -0.24
N ASP A 73 3.92 -11.36 -0.11
CA ASP A 73 4.38 -12.24 -1.18
C ASP A 73 5.28 -11.51 -2.18
N HIS A 74 6.29 -10.83 -1.62
CA HIS A 74 7.27 -10.03 -2.35
C HIS A 74 8.23 -10.89 -3.17
N PHE A 75 8.46 -12.14 -2.74
CA PHE A 75 9.36 -13.05 -3.44
C PHE A 75 8.84 -14.49 -3.43
N TYR A 76 8.19 -14.90 -4.52
CA TYR A 76 7.75 -16.27 -4.69
C TYR A 76 8.91 -17.24 -4.93
N PHE A 77 8.85 -18.51 -4.50
CA PHE A 77 7.85 -19.12 -3.61
C PHE A 77 8.38 -19.29 -2.16
N SER A 78 9.59 -18.82 -1.88
CA SER A 78 10.26 -19.11 -0.60
C SER A 78 11.08 -17.92 -0.12
N GLY A 79 10.60 -16.71 -0.38
CA GLY A 79 11.23 -15.48 0.04
C GLY A 79 12.63 -15.30 -0.56
N VAL A 80 13.48 -14.66 0.24
CA VAL A 80 14.91 -14.43 -0.02
C VAL A 80 15.76 -15.21 0.98
N LYS A 81 17.02 -15.47 0.64
CA LYS A 81 17.97 -16.20 1.51
C LYS A 81 18.65 -15.29 2.53
N ASP A 82 19.13 -14.15 2.07
CA ASP A 82 19.88 -13.15 2.83
C ASP A 82 19.67 -11.77 2.20
N VAL A 83 20.30 -10.74 2.77
CA VAL A 83 20.08 -9.34 2.35
C VAL A 83 20.76 -9.03 1.00
N GLU A 84 21.71 -9.88 0.59
CA GLU A 84 22.40 -9.81 -0.70
C GLU A 84 21.73 -10.62 -1.82
N ASP A 85 20.59 -11.27 -1.54
CA ASP A 85 19.91 -12.14 -2.49
C ASP A 85 19.61 -11.38 -3.80
N PRO A 86 20.01 -11.91 -4.98
CA PRO A 86 19.81 -11.25 -6.26
C PRO A 86 18.33 -10.99 -6.58
N ARG A 87 17.39 -11.61 -5.89
CA ARG A 87 15.95 -11.36 -6.00
C ARG A 87 15.58 -9.91 -5.70
N PHE A 88 16.21 -9.25 -4.73
CA PHE A 88 15.96 -7.83 -4.48
C PHE A 88 16.22 -6.99 -5.73
N LYS A 89 17.35 -7.23 -6.42
CA LYS A 89 17.70 -6.50 -7.63
C LYS A 89 16.83 -6.85 -8.82
N ASN A 90 16.51 -8.14 -9.01
CA ASN A 90 15.84 -8.58 -10.24
C ASN A 90 14.32 -8.54 -10.18
N THR A 91 13.73 -8.83 -9.02
CA THR A 91 12.26 -8.85 -8.81
C THR A 91 11.77 -7.48 -8.34
N PHE A 92 12.49 -6.78 -7.45
CA PHE A 92 12.05 -5.47 -6.97
C PHE A 92 12.69 -4.30 -7.73
N GLU A 93 14.01 -4.10 -7.60
CA GLU A 93 14.66 -2.90 -8.13
C GLU A 93 14.58 -2.80 -9.65
N GLY A 94 14.78 -3.92 -10.35
CA GLY A 94 14.78 -3.98 -11.80
C GLY A 94 13.38 -3.84 -12.41
N VAL A 95 12.35 -4.38 -11.75
CA VAL A 95 10.97 -4.34 -12.28
C VAL A 95 10.34 -2.98 -12.05
N PHE A 96 10.48 -2.42 -10.84
CA PHE A 96 9.97 -1.11 -10.46
C PHE A 96 11.04 -0.01 -10.62
N SER A 97 11.73 -0.01 -11.76
CA SER A 97 12.85 0.89 -12.08
C SER A 97 12.46 2.14 -12.87
N GLN A 98 11.16 2.33 -13.12
CA GLN A 98 10.67 3.45 -13.91
C GLN A 98 10.95 4.78 -13.19
N PRO A 99 11.30 5.86 -13.90
CA PRO A 99 11.76 7.11 -13.27
C PRO A 99 10.81 7.66 -12.21
N SER A 100 9.50 7.59 -12.44
CA SER A 100 8.48 8.12 -11.55
C SER A 100 8.32 7.31 -10.26
N LEU A 101 8.89 6.10 -10.20
CA LEU A 101 8.78 5.19 -9.05
C LEU A 101 10.03 5.17 -8.17
N LEU A 102 11.14 5.79 -8.59
CA LEU A 102 12.44 5.67 -7.93
C LEU A 102 12.49 6.35 -6.55
N ASP A 103 11.66 7.37 -6.34
CA ASP A 103 11.60 8.13 -5.08
C ASP A 103 10.36 7.81 -4.23
N ILE A 104 9.41 7.05 -4.80
CA ILE A 104 8.18 6.67 -4.09
C ILE A 104 8.53 5.65 -3.00
N GLN A 105 8.11 5.95 -1.77
CA GLN A 105 8.35 5.08 -0.61
C GLN A 105 7.42 3.86 -0.63
N TRP A 106 7.98 2.68 -0.42
CA TRP A 106 7.25 1.42 -0.26
C TRP A 106 7.24 1.04 1.21
N TYR A 107 6.06 0.80 1.76
CA TYR A 107 5.85 0.28 3.11
C TYR A 107 5.33 -1.14 3.03
N LEU A 108 6.07 -2.06 3.63
CA LEU A 108 5.89 -3.48 3.41
C LEU A 108 5.32 -4.22 4.63
N THR A 109 4.53 -5.25 4.38
CA THR A 109 4.23 -6.33 5.33
C THR A 109 4.42 -7.67 4.62
N ALA A 110 4.78 -8.73 5.33
CA ALA A 110 5.12 -10.03 4.74
C ALA A 110 3.88 -10.89 4.47
N GLY A 111 3.95 -11.67 3.39
CA GLY A 111 3.02 -12.75 3.07
C GLY A 111 3.56 -14.12 3.46
N ASN A 112 2.78 -15.18 3.19
CA ASN A 112 3.17 -16.55 3.54
C ASN A 112 4.43 -17.03 2.83
N HIS A 113 4.66 -16.63 1.57
CA HIS A 113 5.88 -17.02 0.84
C HIS A 113 7.12 -16.32 1.37
N ASP A 114 6.98 -15.10 1.89
CA ASP A 114 8.07 -14.38 2.53
C ASP A 114 8.52 -15.06 3.83
N HIS A 115 7.55 -15.54 4.62
CA HIS A 115 7.76 -16.29 5.87
C HIS A 115 8.42 -17.66 5.70
N ILE A 116 8.36 -18.25 4.50
CA ILE A 116 9.14 -19.46 4.18
C ILE A 116 10.63 -19.12 4.06
N GLY A 117 10.95 -17.90 3.61
CA GLY A 117 12.31 -17.40 3.47
C GLY A 117 12.80 -16.63 4.70
N ASN A 118 13.78 -15.76 4.47
CA ASN A 118 14.39 -14.95 5.52
C ASN A 118 13.75 -13.55 5.59
N ILE A 119 12.76 -13.37 6.46
CA ILE A 119 12.13 -12.05 6.64
C ILE A 119 13.09 -11.03 7.27
N SER A 120 13.99 -11.48 8.16
CA SER A 120 14.99 -10.58 8.72
C SER A 120 15.88 -9.97 7.63
N ALA A 121 16.15 -10.69 6.55
CA ALA A 121 16.82 -10.13 5.37
C ALA A 121 15.98 -9.07 4.66
N GLN A 122 14.67 -9.30 4.50
CA GLN A 122 13.76 -8.27 3.94
C GLN A 122 13.71 -7.02 4.81
N MET A 123 13.66 -7.15 6.14
CA MET A 123 13.72 -5.99 7.03
C MET A 123 15.07 -5.29 6.95
N ALA A 124 16.17 -6.05 6.94
CA ALA A 124 17.54 -5.52 6.83
C ALA A 124 17.78 -4.79 5.50
N TYR A 125 17.09 -5.17 4.42
CA TYR A 125 17.18 -4.51 3.12
C TYR A 125 16.72 -3.06 3.15
N SER A 126 15.95 -2.65 4.18
CA SER A 126 15.61 -1.24 4.43
C SER A 126 16.83 -0.36 4.70
N ASN A 127 17.97 -0.95 5.09
CA ASN A 127 19.24 -0.23 5.24
C ASN A 127 20.03 -0.12 3.92
N ILE A 128 19.57 -0.77 2.85
CA ILE A 128 20.22 -0.82 1.55
C ILE A 128 19.44 0.01 0.52
N SER A 129 18.12 -0.18 0.45
CA SER A 129 17.25 0.53 -0.49
C SER A 129 16.45 1.60 0.22
N HIS A 130 16.63 2.87 -0.18
CA HIS A 130 16.01 4.03 0.46
C HIS A 130 14.49 4.10 0.29
N ARG A 131 13.94 3.32 -0.64
CA ARG A 131 12.49 3.25 -0.89
C ARG A 131 11.85 1.99 -0.33
N TRP A 132 12.62 1.09 0.26
CA TRP A 132 12.14 -0.13 0.89
C TRP A 132 12.01 0.08 2.40
N ASN A 133 10.80 0.27 2.92
CA ASN A 133 10.56 0.53 4.33
C ASN A 133 9.89 -0.68 4.98
N TYR A 134 10.68 -1.53 5.64
CA TYR A 134 10.18 -2.66 6.40
C TYR A 134 10.82 -2.74 7.80
N PRO A 135 10.42 -1.87 8.75
CA PRO A 135 11.13 -1.70 10.02
C PRO A 135 10.87 -2.81 11.05
N ALA A 136 9.73 -3.49 10.96
CA ALA A 136 9.31 -4.57 11.86
C ALA A 136 8.23 -5.40 11.17
N LEU A 137 7.94 -6.60 11.69
CA LEU A 137 6.86 -7.47 11.18
C LEU A 137 5.50 -6.76 11.18
N TYR A 138 5.22 -5.98 12.23
CA TYR A 138 4.04 -5.14 12.33
C TYR A 138 4.41 -3.77 12.92
N TYR A 139 3.79 -2.72 12.40
CA TYR A 139 4.08 -1.33 12.75
C TYR A 139 2.94 -0.42 12.29
N ASP A 140 2.90 0.82 12.78
CA ASP A 140 1.96 1.84 12.32
C ASP A 140 2.63 2.92 11.48
N LEU A 141 1.89 3.39 10.47
CA LEU A 141 2.22 4.57 9.69
C LEU A 141 1.23 5.67 10.03
N GLN A 142 1.70 6.91 10.01
CA GLN A 142 0.89 8.09 10.26
C GLN A 142 1.18 9.12 9.17
N PHE A 143 0.14 9.53 8.47
CA PHE A 143 0.20 10.53 7.41
C PHE A 143 -0.74 11.68 7.75
N THR A 144 -0.36 12.90 7.42
CA THR A 144 -1.27 14.05 7.43
C THR A 144 -1.70 14.33 6.01
N VAL A 145 -3.01 14.40 5.78
CA VAL A 145 -3.55 14.72 4.46
C VAL A 145 -3.14 16.16 4.12
N PRO A 146 -2.46 16.41 2.98
CA PRO A 146 -1.92 17.72 2.62
C PRO A 146 -2.94 18.84 2.77
N HIS A 147 -2.54 20.03 3.22
CA HIS A 147 -3.44 21.18 3.37
C HIS A 147 -4.64 20.98 4.31
N THR A 148 -4.63 19.93 5.14
CA THR A 148 -5.64 19.69 6.16
C THR A 148 -5.00 19.35 7.51
N ASN A 149 -5.81 19.33 8.57
CA ASN A 149 -5.41 18.81 9.88
C ASN A 149 -5.89 17.36 10.09
N VAL A 150 -6.19 16.64 9.00
CA VAL A 150 -6.67 15.26 9.06
C VAL A 150 -5.47 14.33 9.04
N SER A 151 -5.38 13.46 10.05
CA SER A 151 -4.39 12.39 10.10
C SER A 151 -5.00 11.05 9.70
N VAL A 152 -4.24 10.26 8.95
CA VAL A 152 -4.55 8.89 8.55
C VAL A 152 -3.53 7.96 9.20
N SER A 153 -4.03 6.99 9.96
CA SER A 153 -3.21 5.95 10.58
C SER A 153 -3.42 4.63 9.85
N ILE A 154 -2.33 3.95 9.51
CA ILE A 154 -2.36 2.67 8.82
C ILE A 154 -1.62 1.66 9.68
N LEU A 155 -2.29 0.57 10.07
CA LEU A 155 -1.66 -0.51 10.80
C LEU A 155 -1.19 -1.57 9.81
N MET A 156 0.13 -1.67 9.65
CA MET A 156 0.78 -2.74 8.90
C MET A 156 0.88 -3.94 9.85
N ILE A 157 0.15 -5.01 9.54
CA ILE A 157 0.09 -6.21 10.37
C ILE A 157 0.68 -7.40 9.63
N ASP A 158 1.35 -8.27 10.38
CA ASP A 158 1.77 -9.58 9.92
C ASP A 158 0.68 -10.61 10.22
N THR A 159 -0.02 -11.08 9.19
CA THR A 159 -1.09 -12.06 9.36
C THR A 159 -0.57 -13.47 9.56
N VAL A 160 0.66 -13.77 9.13
CA VAL A 160 1.26 -15.08 9.34
C VAL A 160 1.60 -15.27 10.81
N VAL A 161 2.16 -14.26 11.47
CA VAL A 161 2.37 -14.28 12.94
C VAL A 161 1.04 -14.44 13.68
N LEU A 162 -0.03 -13.78 13.25
CA LEU A 162 -1.34 -13.84 13.92
C LEU A 162 -2.07 -15.18 13.73
N CYS A 163 -2.00 -15.74 12.53
CA CYS A 163 -2.91 -16.81 12.10
C CYS A 163 -2.20 -18.12 11.78
N GLY A 164 -0.89 -18.09 11.55
CA GLY A 164 -0.13 -19.20 10.99
C GLY A 164 0.19 -19.03 9.52
N ASN A 165 1.24 -19.69 9.05
CA ASN A 165 1.54 -19.84 7.63
C ASN A 165 0.64 -20.90 7.00
N THR A 166 0.15 -20.65 5.79
CA THR A 166 -0.65 -21.61 5.02
C THR A 166 0.16 -22.82 4.62
N ASN A 167 1.45 -22.67 4.29
CA ASN A 167 2.29 -23.75 3.73
C ASN A 167 1.53 -24.49 2.60
N ASP A 168 1.44 -25.83 2.65
CA ASP A 168 0.68 -26.64 1.68
C ASP A 168 -0.83 -26.76 1.99
N GLN A 169 -1.34 -26.00 2.98
CA GLN A 169 -2.75 -26.04 3.40
C GLN A 169 -3.59 -24.96 2.72
N VAL A 170 -4.91 -25.19 2.65
CA VAL A 170 -5.88 -24.23 2.09
C VAL A 170 -6.05 -23.00 2.97
N GLN A 171 -5.89 -23.14 4.29
CA GLN A 171 -6.05 -22.09 5.29
C GLN A 171 -5.02 -22.29 6.41
N PRO A 172 -4.59 -21.20 7.08
CA PRO A 172 -3.70 -21.33 8.22
C PRO A 172 -4.45 -21.99 9.39
N VAL A 173 -3.76 -22.87 10.11
CA VAL A 173 -4.37 -23.74 11.15
C VAL A 173 -4.23 -23.17 12.57
N GLY A 174 -3.56 -22.02 12.71
CA GLY A 174 -3.23 -21.39 13.97
C GLY A 174 -1.79 -20.87 13.97
N PRO A 175 -1.47 -19.88 14.81
CA PRO A 175 -0.14 -19.27 14.85
C PRO A 175 0.92 -20.29 15.29
N GLU A 176 2.10 -20.24 14.66
CA GLU A 176 3.26 -21.05 15.06
C GLU A 176 3.76 -20.68 16.46
N ASP A 177 3.67 -19.40 16.82
CA ASP A 177 3.95 -18.89 18.17
C ASP A 177 2.74 -18.12 18.69
N SER A 178 1.99 -18.75 19.59
CA SER A 178 0.81 -18.18 20.22
C SER A 178 1.12 -16.96 21.10
N THR A 179 2.33 -16.85 21.65
CA THR A 179 2.74 -15.69 22.44
C THR A 179 3.01 -14.50 21.53
N ALA A 180 3.71 -14.72 20.41
CA ALA A 180 3.93 -13.68 19.40
C ALA A 180 2.60 -13.18 18.81
N ALA A 181 1.69 -14.09 18.46
CA ALA A 181 0.34 -13.75 18.00
C ALA A 181 -0.44 -12.92 19.02
N ALA A 182 -0.42 -13.31 20.30
CA ALA A 182 -1.08 -12.57 21.37
C ALA A 182 -0.47 -11.18 21.57
N ASN A 183 0.86 -11.04 21.48
CA ASN A 183 1.54 -9.75 21.58
C ASN A 183 1.12 -8.80 20.46
N GLN A 184 1.09 -9.27 19.22
CA GLN A 184 0.62 -8.46 18.08
C GLN A 184 -0.86 -8.12 18.22
N TRP A 185 -1.72 -9.05 18.64
CA TRP A 185 -3.14 -8.77 18.86
C TRP A 185 -3.39 -7.71 19.94
N ASN A 186 -2.63 -7.78 21.04
CA ASN A 186 -2.67 -6.78 22.10
C ASN A 186 -2.21 -5.41 21.59
N TRP A 187 -1.17 -5.36 20.75
CA TRP A 187 -0.72 -4.14 20.10
C TRP A 187 -1.78 -3.55 19.17
N ILE A 188 -2.42 -4.37 18.31
CA ILE A 188 -3.52 -3.94 17.44
C ILE A 188 -4.67 -3.36 18.26
N SER A 189 -5.07 -4.07 19.32
CA SER A 189 -6.17 -3.66 20.20
C SER A 189 -5.86 -2.34 20.92
N ALA A 190 -4.62 -2.14 21.36
CA ALA A 190 -4.17 -0.88 21.98
C ALA A 190 -4.17 0.29 20.98
N LYS A 191 -3.73 0.07 19.73
CA LYS A 191 -3.78 1.08 18.67
C LYS A 191 -5.22 1.47 18.30
N LEU A 192 -6.10 0.49 18.16
CA LEU A 192 -7.55 0.70 17.93
C LEU A 192 -8.22 1.44 19.09
N ALA A 193 -7.85 1.14 20.34
CA ALA A 193 -8.45 1.80 21.50
C ALA A 193 -7.97 3.25 21.70
N SER A 194 -6.79 3.58 21.20
CA SER A 194 -6.18 4.91 21.34
C SER A 194 -6.47 5.85 20.17
N SER A 195 -7.00 5.35 19.05
CA SER A 195 -7.37 6.21 17.91
C SER A 195 -8.53 7.14 18.27
N SER A 196 -8.34 8.44 18.08
CA SER A 196 -9.34 9.48 18.29
C SER A 196 -10.42 9.46 17.20
N SER A 197 -11.59 10.06 17.46
CA SER A 197 -12.71 10.09 16.50
C SER A 197 -12.43 10.87 15.20
N SER A 198 -11.34 11.65 15.14
CA SER A 198 -10.85 12.34 13.95
C SER A 198 -9.83 11.53 13.13
N GLU A 199 -9.22 10.50 13.72
CA GLU A 199 -8.30 9.62 13.01
C GLU A 199 -9.09 8.52 12.30
N ARG A 200 -8.86 8.37 11.00
CA ARG A 200 -9.43 7.27 10.23
C ARG A 200 -8.38 6.19 10.14
N MET A 201 -8.62 5.07 10.82
CA MET A 201 -7.70 3.94 10.77
C MET A 201 -8.11 2.97 9.67
N MET A 202 -7.16 2.68 8.79
CA MET A 202 -7.33 1.62 7.79
C MET A 202 -6.77 0.33 8.38
N GLY A 203 -7.67 -0.62 8.66
CA GLY A 203 -7.31 -1.93 9.16
C GLY A 203 -7.23 -2.93 8.01
N ALA A 204 -6.11 -3.60 7.85
CA ALA A 204 -6.00 -4.79 7.02
C ALA A 204 -6.94 -5.88 7.57
N ARG A 205 -7.99 -6.24 6.81
CA ARG A 205 -8.78 -7.45 7.08
C ARG A 205 -8.41 -8.45 6.01
N MET A 206 -8.00 -9.65 6.43
CA MET A 206 -7.91 -10.78 5.52
C MET A 206 -9.32 -11.05 4.99
N LEU A 207 -9.56 -10.68 3.73
CA LEU A 207 -10.77 -11.03 3.01
C LEU A 207 -10.32 -12.06 1.98
N SER A 208 -10.62 -13.34 2.23
CA SER A 208 -10.42 -14.35 1.20
C SER A 208 -11.38 -14.06 0.04
N ALA A 209 -10.83 -13.56 -1.06
CA ALA A 209 -11.52 -13.49 -2.34
C ALA A 209 -10.84 -14.51 -3.26
N GLY A 210 -11.56 -15.59 -3.55
CA GLY A 210 -11.46 -16.43 -4.76
C GLY A 210 -10.08 -16.93 -5.23
N VAL A 211 -9.87 -18.25 -5.09
CA VAL A 211 -8.86 -19.08 -5.78
C VAL A 211 -7.39 -18.65 -5.68
N GLY A 212 -6.82 -18.92 -4.50
CA GLY A 212 -5.38 -19.12 -4.32
C GLY A 212 -4.66 -17.94 -3.69
N TRP A 213 -4.36 -18.09 -2.40
CA TRP A 213 -3.41 -17.28 -1.62
C TRP A 213 -3.92 -15.91 -1.18
N SER A 214 -3.41 -15.47 -0.03
CA SER A 214 -4.13 -14.67 0.97
C SER A 214 -4.16 -13.18 0.62
N VAL A 215 -5.11 -12.73 -0.19
CA VAL A 215 -5.29 -11.29 -0.43
C VAL A 215 -5.82 -10.59 0.83
N ILE A 216 -5.02 -9.68 1.39
CA ILE A 216 -5.43 -8.75 2.43
C ILE A 216 -6.11 -7.55 1.74
N ILE A 217 -7.39 -7.33 2.03
CA ILE A 217 -8.09 -6.11 1.60
C ILE A 217 -8.10 -5.15 2.79
N PRO A 218 -7.55 -3.92 2.69
CA PRO A 218 -7.72 -2.93 3.73
C PRO A 218 -9.22 -2.59 3.88
N LEU A 219 -9.79 -2.92 5.04
CA LEU A 219 -11.09 -2.41 5.46
C LEU A 219 -10.89 -1.03 6.10
N VAL A 220 -11.43 0.00 5.45
CA VAL A 220 -11.56 1.33 6.06
C VAL A 220 -12.72 1.26 7.07
N THR A 221 -12.44 1.12 8.35
CA THR A 221 -13.48 1.09 9.39
C THR A 221 -13.67 2.48 9.99
N SER A 222 -14.20 3.43 9.21
CA SER A 222 -14.95 4.61 9.72
C SER A 222 -15.48 5.52 8.59
N ALA A 223 -16.82 5.62 8.51
CA ALA A 223 -17.66 6.60 7.83
C ALA A 223 -17.17 7.21 6.50
N VAL A 224 -17.39 6.48 5.41
CA VAL A 224 -17.55 7.01 4.05
C VAL A 224 -18.51 8.22 4.06
N SER A 225 -17.98 9.43 3.86
CA SER A 225 -18.65 10.46 3.06
C SER A 225 -17.83 10.59 1.79
N LEU A 226 -17.91 9.55 0.97
CA LEU A 226 -17.55 9.61 -0.43
C LEU A 226 -18.56 10.60 -1.05
N ARG A 227 -18.06 11.58 -1.81
CA ARG A 227 -18.92 12.51 -2.54
C ARG A 227 -19.96 11.69 -3.34
N PRO A 228 -21.23 12.11 -3.38
CA PRO A 228 -22.18 11.54 -4.32
C PRO A 228 -21.63 11.73 -5.75
N GLY A 229 -21.25 10.64 -6.43
CA GLY A 229 -20.92 10.66 -7.85
C GLY A 229 -19.44 10.55 -8.26
N SER A 230 -18.48 10.37 -7.34
CA SER A 230 -17.10 10.04 -7.73
C SER A 230 -16.93 8.51 -7.82
N SER A 231 -17.05 7.97 -9.04
CA SER A 231 -16.61 6.62 -9.37
C SER A 231 -15.08 6.63 -9.44
N PHE A 232 -14.41 6.14 -8.39
CA PHE A 232 -13.00 5.75 -8.52
C PHE A 232 -12.94 4.50 -9.41
N PRO A 233 -12.05 4.44 -10.41
CA PRO A 233 -11.66 3.17 -10.98
C PRO A 233 -10.90 2.41 -9.89
N VAL A 234 -11.60 1.55 -9.15
CA VAL A 234 -10.93 0.37 -8.59
C VAL A 234 -10.43 -0.37 -9.82
N LEU A 235 -9.11 -0.33 -10.07
CA LEU A 235 -8.47 -1.24 -11.01
C LEU A 235 -8.77 -2.64 -10.48
N SER A 236 -9.85 -3.21 -11.00
CA SER A 236 -10.32 -4.50 -10.59
C SER A 236 -9.29 -5.52 -11.05
N ILE A 237 -8.98 -6.46 -10.15
CA ILE A 237 -8.14 -7.65 -10.31
C ILE A 237 -8.63 -8.58 -11.46
N THR A 238 -9.53 -8.11 -12.32
CA THR A 238 -10.17 -8.85 -13.42
C THR A 238 -9.19 -9.32 -14.51
N GLN A 239 -7.99 -8.73 -14.63
CA GLN A 239 -6.95 -9.26 -15.53
C GLN A 239 -6.11 -10.38 -14.91
N GLN A 240 -6.03 -10.47 -13.58
CA GLN A 240 -5.28 -11.53 -12.88
C GLN A 240 -6.17 -12.78 -12.66
N GLU A 241 -7.47 -12.58 -12.40
CA GLU A 241 -8.46 -13.66 -12.20
C GLU A 241 -8.80 -14.46 -13.47
N ALA A 242 -8.73 -13.83 -14.65
CA ALA A 242 -9.14 -14.45 -15.91
C ALA A 242 -8.24 -15.63 -16.35
N TRP A 243 -7.07 -15.81 -15.74
CA TRP A 243 -6.15 -16.88 -16.13
C TRP A 243 -5.91 -17.94 -15.04
N LEU A 244 -6.00 -17.59 -13.75
CA LEU A 244 -5.97 -18.59 -12.66
C LEU A 244 -7.15 -19.57 -12.72
N SER A 245 -8.27 -19.16 -13.34
CA SER A 245 -9.41 -20.03 -13.65
C SER A 245 -9.27 -20.85 -14.94
N SER A 246 -8.16 -20.69 -15.69
CA SER A 246 -7.93 -21.36 -16.98
C SER A 246 -6.87 -22.47 -16.95
N LYS A 247 -6.49 -22.93 -15.75
CA LYS A 247 -5.65 -24.12 -15.54
C LYS A 247 -6.25 -25.09 -14.55
#